data_AF-A0A7S3EQD1-F1
#
_entry.id   AF-A0A7S3EQD1-F1
#
_cell.length_a   1.000
_cell.length_b   1.000
_cell.length_c   1.000
_cell.angle_alpha   90.00
_cell.angle_beta   90.00
_cell.angle_gamma   90.00
#
_symmetry.space_group_name_H-M   'P 1'
#
loop_
_entity.id
_entity.type
_entity.pdbx_description
1 polymer ?
#
loop_
_entity_poly.entity_id
_entity_poly.type
_entity_poly.pdbx_seq_one_letter_code
_entity_poly.pdbx_strand_id
1 'polypeptide(L)'
;EFQLRSPNGVERTKEDDEEPTPQIAEQLKNLKEMVRSVEIMNDQEPPELERVYFRVPAVTKLLTEQTKTWILDQVDPMRPNRQVQDVISNSRYIKREIEHLEKLQGFPVWKLLTFLRDKGIIEFMF
;
A
#
# COMPACT_ATOMS: atom_id res chain seq x y z
N GLU A 1 -15.25 22.94 10.26
CA GLU A 1 -15.76 21.82 9.45
C GLU A 1 -15.08 21.86 8.10
N PHE A 2 -14.29 20.84 7.74
CA PHE A 2 -13.58 20.80 6.47
C PHE A 2 -14.43 20.07 5.44
N GLN A 3 -14.98 20.80 4.48
CA GLN A 3 -15.67 20.23 3.32
C GLN A 3 -14.62 19.77 2.31
N LEU A 4 -14.53 18.45 2.11
CA LEU A 4 -13.80 17.85 1.00
C LEU A 4 -14.51 18.23 -0.30
N ARG A 5 -14.03 19.26 -1.00
CA ARG A 5 -14.46 19.56 -2.37
C ARG A 5 -13.77 18.58 -3.32
N SER A 6 -14.57 17.96 -4.19
CA SER A 6 -14.09 17.15 -5.30
C SER A 6 -13.23 18.02 -6.24
N PRO A 7 -12.07 17.55 -6.72
CA PRO A 7 -11.15 18.36 -7.55
C PRO A 7 -11.71 18.69 -8.93
N ASN A 8 -12.79 18.04 -9.34
CA ASN A 8 -13.62 18.48 -10.45
C ASN A 8 -14.92 18.99 -9.83
N GLY A 9 -15.33 20.23 -10.13
CA GLY A 9 -16.56 20.88 -9.65
C GLY A 9 -17.86 20.19 -10.12
N VAL A 10 -17.96 18.89 -9.92
CA VAL A 10 -19.15 18.07 -10.06
C VAL A 10 -19.93 18.27 -8.78
N GLU A 11 -20.99 19.07 -8.86
CA GLU A 11 -22.04 19.06 -7.84
C GLU A 11 -22.47 17.60 -7.64
N ARG A 12 -22.36 17.09 -6.40
CA ARG A 12 -22.92 15.79 -6.06
C ARG A 12 -24.42 15.85 -6.26
N THR A 13 -24.91 15.33 -7.39
CA THR A 13 -26.33 15.07 -7.60
C THR A 13 -26.75 13.96 -6.64
N LYS A 14 -28.01 13.99 -6.20
CA LYS A 14 -28.63 13.04 -5.24
C LYS A 14 -28.62 11.55 -5.69
N GLU A 15 -27.93 11.23 -6.78
CA GLU A 15 -27.74 9.87 -7.33
C GLU A 15 -26.52 9.15 -6.71
N ASP A 16 -25.66 9.84 -5.97
CA ASP A 16 -24.44 9.26 -5.36
C ASP A 16 -24.71 8.29 -4.17
N ASP A 17 -25.97 8.12 -3.77
CA ASP A 17 -26.42 7.24 -2.67
C ASP A 17 -27.13 5.95 -3.15
N GLU A 18 -27.03 5.59 -4.44
CA GLU A 18 -27.50 4.26 -4.88
C GLU A 18 -26.53 3.17 -4.40
N GLU A 19 -27.04 2.20 -3.63
CA GLU A 19 -26.25 1.03 -3.26
C GLU A 19 -25.75 0.33 -4.53
N PRO A 20 -24.44 0.03 -4.61
CA PRO A 20 -23.87 -0.57 -5.80
C PRO A 20 -24.55 -1.91 -6.08
N THR A 21 -24.99 -2.11 -7.32
CA THR A 21 -25.54 -3.41 -7.75
C THR A 21 -24.55 -4.54 -7.43
N PRO A 22 -25.00 -5.79 -7.20
CA PRO A 22 -24.12 -6.89 -6.80
C PRO A 22 -22.90 -7.10 -7.72
N GLN A 23 -23.07 -6.87 -9.03
CA GLN A 23 -21.99 -6.94 -10.01
C GLN A 23 -20.96 -5.81 -9.85
N ILE A 24 -21.44 -4.57 -9.62
CA ILE A 24 -20.56 -3.42 -9.35
C ILE A 24 -19.85 -3.62 -8.00
N ALA A 25 -20.54 -4.14 -6.99
CA ALA A 25 -19.96 -4.44 -5.68
C ALA A 25 -18.82 -5.48 -5.77
N GLU A 26 -18.99 -6.53 -6.57
CA GLU A 26 -17.96 -7.54 -6.82
C GLU A 26 -16.75 -6.95 -7.58
N GLN A 27 -17.00 -6.12 -8.61
CA GLN A 27 -15.95 -5.42 -9.34
C GLN A 27 -15.18 -4.44 -8.44
N LEU A 28 -15.89 -3.69 -7.59
CA LEU A 28 -15.31 -2.78 -6.62
C LEU A 28 -14.49 -3.54 -5.57
N LYS A 29 -14.92 -4.73 -5.15
CA LYS A 29 -14.16 -5.59 -4.24
C LYS A 29 -12.83 -6.02 -4.89
N ASN A 30 -12.85 -6.49 -6.13
CA ASN A 30 -11.64 -6.88 -6.85
C ASN A 30 -10.69 -5.69 -7.07
N LEU A 31 -11.24 -4.52 -7.42
CA LEU A 31 -10.46 -3.28 -7.57
C LEU A 31 -9.86 -2.79 -6.25
N LYS A 32 -10.57 -2.94 -5.12
CA LYS A 32 -10.07 -2.58 -3.78
C LYS A 32 -8.83 -3.37 -3.38
N GLU A 33 -8.57 -4.55 -3.94
CA GLU A 33 -7.32 -5.28 -3.66
C GLU A 33 -6.15 -4.79 -4.52
N MET A 34 -6.44 -4.24 -5.69
CA MET A 34 -5.45 -3.88 -6.70
C MET A 34 -5.13 -2.38 -6.75
N VAL A 35 -6.02 -1.51 -6.26
CA VAL A 35 -5.90 -0.06 -6.36
C VAL A 35 -5.72 0.56 -4.98
N ARG A 36 -4.80 1.51 -4.88
CA ARG A 36 -4.59 2.36 -3.69
C ARG A 36 -4.61 3.82 -4.12
N SER A 37 -4.79 4.69 -3.14
CA SER A 37 -4.69 6.13 -3.32
C SER A 37 -3.68 6.73 -2.36
N VAL A 38 -3.02 7.79 -2.78
CA VAL A 38 -2.18 8.64 -1.93
C VAL A 38 -2.64 10.09 -2.08
N GLU A 39 -2.65 10.83 -0.97
CA GLU A 39 -2.90 12.27 -0.99
C GLU A 39 -1.56 13.00 -1.01
N ILE A 40 -1.41 13.93 -1.94
CA ILE A 40 -0.20 14.72 -2.13
C ILE A 40 -0.57 16.19 -2.24
N MET A 41 0.31 17.06 -1.74
CA MET A 41 0.21 18.49 -2.01
C MET A 41 0.92 18.76 -3.33
N ASN A 42 0.23 19.35 -4.31
CA ASN A 42 0.86 19.78 -5.54
C ASN A 42 1.67 21.08 -5.32
N ASP A 43 2.53 21.43 -6.26
CA ASP A 43 3.37 22.64 -6.23
C ASP A 43 2.76 23.81 -7.03
N GLN A 44 1.46 23.75 -7.36
CA GLN A 44 0.77 24.83 -8.04
C GLN A 44 0.59 26.04 -7.12
N GLU A 45 0.32 27.22 -7.70
CA GLU A 45 -0.05 28.42 -6.96
C GLU A 45 -1.52 28.77 -7.25
N PRO A 46 -2.44 28.61 -6.27
CA PRO A 46 -2.23 28.16 -4.89
C PRO A 46 -1.98 26.62 -4.78
N PRO A 47 -1.30 26.15 -3.72
CA PRO A 47 -1.12 24.71 -3.50
C PRO A 47 -2.47 24.03 -3.28
N GLU A 48 -2.70 22.93 -3.96
CA GLU A 48 -3.91 22.14 -3.86
C GLU A 48 -3.61 20.70 -3.42
N LEU A 49 -4.51 20.15 -2.61
CA LEU A 49 -4.45 18.76 -2.17
C LEU A 49 -5.03 17.88 -3.27
N GLU A 50 -4.21 17.02 -3.85
CA GLU A 50 -4.61 16.07 -4.89
C GLU A 50 -4.63 14.64 -4.35
N ARG A 51 -5.54 13.82 -4.87
CA ARG A 51 -5.59 12.38 -4.59
C ARG A 51 -5.23 11.59 -5.84
N VAL A 52 -4.11 10.88 -5.80
CA VAL A 52 -3.61 10.07 -6.90
C VAL A 52 -3.98 8.60 -6.67
N TYR A 53 -4.67 8.01 -7.64
CA TYR A 53 -5.01 6.59 -7.65
C TYR A 53 -4.01 5.80 -8.48
N PHE A 54 -3.54 4.67 -7.98
CA PHE A 54 -2.56 3.83 -8.67
C PHE A 54 -2.82 2.35 -8.39
N ARG A 55 -2.36 1.50 -9.32
CA ARG A 55 -2.37 0.05 -9.11
C ARG A 55 -1.19 -0.34 -8.23
N VAL A 56 -1.45 -1.14 -7.22
CA VAL A 56 -0.44 -1.71 -6.33
C VAL A 56 0.44 -2.67 -7.14
N PRO A 57 1.76 -2.43 -7.25
CA PRO A 57 2.65 -3.35 -7.92
C PRO A 57 2.63 -4.73 -7.25
N ALA A 58 2.58 -5.81 -8.04
CA ALA A 58 2.52 -7.18 -7.48
C ALA A 58 3.71 -7.49 -6.55
N VAL A 59 4.86 -6.86 -6.81
CA VAL A 59 6.11 -7.00 -6.04
C VAL A 59 5.96 -6.61 -4.57
N THR A 60 5.02 -5.72 -4.24
CA THR A 60 4.80 -5.30 -2.84
C THR A 60 4.11 -6.39 -2.01
N LYS A 61 3.51 -7.41 -2.64
CA LYS A 61 2.95 -8.58 -1.95
C LYS A 61 4.04 -9.45 -1.31
N LEU A 62 5.30 -9.27 -1.72
CA LEU A 62 6.44 -10.00 -1.18
C LEU A 62 6.90 -9.44 0.16
N LEU A 63 6.58 -8.18 0.46
CA LEU A 63 7.00 -7.55 1.70
C LEU A 63 6.39 -8.27 2.90
N THR A 64 7.25 -8.74 3.80
CA THR A 64 6.82 -9.50 4.97
C THR A 64 6.17 -8.58 6.02
N GLU A 65 5.28 -9.12 6.85
CA GLU A 65 4.72 -8.37 7.99
C GLU A 65 5.81 -7.97 8.98
N GLN A 66 6.84 -8.81 9.16
CA GLN A 66 7.99 -8.51 10.01
C GLN A 66 8.72 -7.24 9.54
N THR A 67 8.96 -7.10 8.24
CA THR A 67 9.59 -5.89 7.69
C THR A 67 8.70 -4.66 7.88
N LYS A 68 7.38 -4.79 7.72
CA LYS A 68 6.45 -3.68 7.97
C LYS A 68 6.54 -3.20 9.43
N THR A 69 6.50 -4.12 10.38
CA THR A 69 6.67 -3.80 11.81
C THR A 69 8.03 -3.17 12.07
N TRP A 70 9.10 -3.76 11.54
CA TRP A 70 10.46 -3.23 11.71
C TRP A 70 10.60 -1.79 11.21
N ILE A 71 10.04 -1.45 10.04
CA ILE A 71 10.06 -0.06 9.53
C ILE A 71 9.35 0.89 10.49
N LEU A 72 8.20 0.49 11.04
CA LEU A 72 7.45 1.32 11.98
C LEU A 72 8.23 1.53 13.29
N ASP A 73 8.94 0.51 13.76
CA ASP A 73 9.80 0.61 14.95
C ASP A 73 11.03 1.50 14.74
N GLN A 74 11.46 1.71 13.49
CA GLN A 74 12.56 2.64 13.19
C GLN A 74 12.13 4.12 13.22
N VAL A 75 10.82 4.41 13.28
CA VAL A 75 10.32 5.79 13.31
C VAL A 75 10.35 6.30 14.75
N ASP A 76 11.10 7.37 15.01
CA ASP A 76 11.14 7.99 16.34
C ASP A 76 9.87 8.82 16.58
N PRO A 77 8.95 8.40 17.47
CA PRO A 77 7.70 9.12 17.70
C PRO A 77 7.92 10.47 18.39
N MET A 78 9.07 10.68 19.04
CA MET A 78 9.38 11.89 19.80
C MET A 78 10.03 12.99 18.95
N ARG A 79 10.35 12.72 17.66
CA ARG A 79 10.92 13.70 16.74
C ARG A 79 9.86 14.32 15.84
N PRO A 80 9.42 15.57 16.12
CA PRO A 80 8.45 16.23 15.25
C PRO A 80 9.01 16.45 13.84
N ASN A 81 8.16 16.30 12.84
CA ASN A 81 8.44 16.57 11.42
C ASN A 81 9.52 15.69 10.77
N ARG A 82 9.88 14.55 11.38
CA ARG A 82 10.84 13.59 10.80
C ARG A 82 10.27 12.23 10.47
N GLN A 83 9.08 11.89 10.96
CA GLN A 83 8.51 10.56 10.80
C GLN A 83 8.41 10.14 9.33
N VAL A 84 8.00 11.06 8.45
CA VAL A 84 7.93 10.82 7.00
C VAL A 84 9.33 10.58 6.41
N GLN A 85 10.33 11.36 6.85
CA GLN A 85 11.71 11.19 6.40
C GLN A 85 12.30 9.87 6.88
N ASP A 86 11.98 9.46 8.11
CA ASP A 86 12.44 8.21 8.71
C ASP A 86 11.86 7.01 7.94
N VAL A 87 10.56 7.03 7.59
CA VAL A 87 9.95 6.00 6.73
C VAL A 87 10.60 5.98 5.34
N ILE A 88 10.77 7.14 4.70
CA ILE A 88 11.37 7.23 3.36
C ILE A 88 12.83 6.78 3.36
N SER A 89 13.58 7.03 4.44
CA SER A 89 14.99 6.63 4.56
C SER A 89 15.17 5.11 4.45
N ASN A 90 14.16 4.34 4.90
CA ASN A 90 14.13 2.88 4.81
C ASN A 90 13.71 2.34 3.42
N SER A 91 13.26 3.19 2.49
CA SER A 91 12.78 2.77 1.16
C SER A 91 13.81 1.95 0.37
N ARG A 92 15.11 2.24 0.52
CA ARG A 92 16.19 1.47 -0.13
C ARG A 92 16.29 0.05 0.40
N TYR A 93 16.09 -0.14 1.71
CA TYR A 93 16.10 -1.46 2.33
C TYR A 93 14.92 -2.28 1.82
N ILE A 94 13.71 -1.69 1.84
CA ILE A 94 12.48 -2.30 1.32
C ILE A 94 12.66 -2.78 -0.12
N LYS A 95 13.23 -1.91 -0.97
CA LYS A 95 13.50 -2.25 -2.37
C LYS A 95 14.43 -3.47 -2.49
N ARG A 96 15.53 -3.50 -1.74
CA ARG A 96 16.49 -4.62 -1.76
C ARG A 96 15.87 -5.92 -1.27
N GLU A 97 15.05 -5.86 -0.23
CA GLU A 97 14.36 -7.04 0.29
C GLU A 97 13.39 -7.60 -0.75
N ILE A 98 12.57 -6.74 -1.38
CA ILE A 98 11.65 -7.15 -2.45
C ILE A 98 12.45 -7.80 -3.60
N GLU A 99 13.52 -7.17 -4.08
CA GLU A 99 14.38 -7.74 -5.13
C GLU A 99 15.01 -9.09 -4.73
N HIS A 100 15.36 -9.26 -3.46
CA HIS A 100 15.88 -10.51 -2.95
C HIS A 100 14.80 -11.60 -2.92
N LEU A 101 13.61 -11.28 -2.41
CA LEU A 101 12.48 -12.20 -2.35
C LEU A 101 11.98 -12.59 -3.74
N GLU A 102 11.97 -11.67 -4.70
CA GLU A 102 11.69 -11.99 -6.11
C GLU A 102 12.66 -13.02 -6.66
N LYS A 103 13.97 -12.86 -6.41
CA LYS A 103 14.98 -13.83 -6.83
C LYS A 103 14.76 -15.17 -6.15
N LEU A 104 14.45 -15.18 -4.85
CA LEU A 104 14.17 -16.40 -4.10
C LEU A 104 12.98 -17.18 -4.67
N GLN A 105 11.93 -16.51 -5.14
CA GLN A 105 10.80 -17.19 -5.82
C GLN A 105 11.20 -17.95 -7.09
N GLY A 106 12.33 -17.60 -7.72
CA GLY A 106 12.88 -18.35 -8.84
C GLY A 106 13.43 -19.73 -8.45
N PHE A 107 13.74 -19.96 -7.16
CA PHE A 107 14.34 -21.21 -6.71
C PHE A 107 13.28 -22.25 -6.33
N PRO A 108 13.32 -23.47 -6.89
CA PRO A 108 12.35 -24.53 -6.58
C PRO A 108 12.28 -24.90 -5.10
N VAL A 109 13.43 -24.90 -4.42
CA VAL A 109 13.52 -25.17 -2.97
C VAL A 109 12.75 -24.12 -2.18
N TRP A 110 12.87 -22.85 -2.55
CA TRP A 110 12.14 -21.77 -1.87
C TRP A 110 10.64 -21.92 -2.02
N LYS A 111 10.15 -22.26 -3.23
CA LYS A 111 8.72 -22.55 -3.46
C LYS A 111 8.21 -23.69 -2.57
N LEU A 112 8.99 -24.75 -2.43
CA LEU A 112 8.66 -25.87 -1.54
C LEU A 112 8.62 -25.41 -0.08
N LEU A 113 9.61 -24.66 0.38
CA LEU A 113 9.64 -24.18 1.76
C LEU A 113 8.47 -23.22 2.04
N THR A 114 8.14 -22.29 1.13
CA THR A 114 6.96 -21.43 1.28
C THR A 114 5.66 -22.24 1.30
N PHE A 115 5.55 -23.28 0.47
CA PHE A 115 4.39 -24.18 0.47
C PHE A 115 4.25 -24.92 1.81
N LEU A 116 5.35 -25.45 2.34
CA LEU A 116 5.36 -26.13 3.64
C LEU A 116 5.00 -25.18 4.79
N ARG A 117 5.50 -23.94 4.74
CA ARG A 117 5.13 -22.89 5.69
C ARG A 117 3.64 -22.56 5.64
N ASP A 118 3.09 -22.36 4.44
CA ASP A 118 1.67 -22.03 4.27
C ASP A 118 0.73 -23.17 4.71
N LYS A 119 1.26 -24.39 4.79
CA LYS A 119 0.60 -25.57 5.36
C LYS A 119 0.83 -25.73 6.87
N GLY A 120 1.56 -24.83 7.51
CA GLY A 120 1.91 -24.88 8.93
C GLY A 120 2.87 -26.01 9.29
N ILE A 121 3.58 -26.59 8.32
CA ILE A 121 4.50 -27.72 8.53
C ILE A 121 5.85 -27.22 9.07
N ILE A 122 6.28 -26.05 8.61
CA ILE A 122 7.49 -25.39 9.09
C ILE A 122 7.18 -23.96 9.49
N GLU A 123 7.80 -23.50 10.57
CA GLU A 123 7.87 -22.08 10.89
C GLU A 123 9.26 -21.58 10.52
N PHE A 124 9.32 -20.44 9.83
CA PHE A 124 10.58 -19.74 9.72
C PHE A 124 10.72 -18.83 10.94
N MET A 125 11.75 -19.07 11.74
CA MET A 125 12.26 -18.07 12.66
C MET A 125 13.22 -17.17 11.87
N PHE A 126 12.71 -16.05 11.39
CA PHE A 126 13.53 -14.95 10.87
C PHE A 126 13.53 -13.81 11.89
#